data_AF-A0A4R4YTF4-F1
#
_entry.id   AF-A0A4R4YTF4-F1
#
_cell.length_a   1.000
_cell.length_b   1.000
_cell.length_c   1.000
_cell.angle_alpha   90.00
_cell.angle_beta   90.00
_cell.angle_gamma   90.00
#
_symmetry.space_group_name_H-M   'P 1'
#
loop_
_entity.id
_entity.type
_entity.pdbx_description
1 polymer ?
#
loop_
_entity_poly.entity_id
_entity_poly.type
_entity_poly.pdbx_seq_one_letter_code
_entity_poly.pdbx_strand_id
1 'polypeptide(L)' 'MERQDIEVFLALAEELHFARTAERLRLTPAAVTQSIKKVERHLLSTTY' A
#
# COMPACT_ATOMS: atom_id res chain seq x y z
N MET A 1 8.78 7.42 2.75
CA MET A 1 7.94 6.21 2.75
C MET A 1 7.72 5.94 4.21
N GLU A 2 6.47 5.95 4.66
CA GLU A 2 6.13 5.93 6.08
C GLU A 2 5.75 4.53 6.52
N ARG A 3 5.77 4.26 7.84
CA ARG A 3 5.32 2.97 8.40
C ARG A 3 3.93 2.54 7.88
N GLN A 4 3.02 3.51 7.75
CA GLN A 4 1.68 3.27 7.21
C GLN A 4 1.70 2.73 5.78
N ASP A 5 2.65 3.15 4.93
CA ASP A 5 2.75 2.66 3.56
C ASP A 5 3.13 1.16 3.54
N ILE A 6 3.96 0.71 4.49
CA ILE A 6 4.33 -0.71 4.67
C ILE A 6 3.15 -1.50 5.21
N GLU A 7 2.43 -0.99 6.22
CA GLU A 7 1.25 -1.64 6.78
C GLU A 7 0.17 -1.84 5.71
N VAL A 8 -0.04 -0.84 4.85
CA VAL A 8 -0.93 -0.95 3.69
C VAL A 8 -0.46 -2.03 2.71
N PHE A 9 0.84 -2.09 2.41
CA PHE A 9 1.40 -3.09 1.50
C PHE A 9 1.24 -4.52 2.05
N LEU A 10 1.55 -4.74 3.33
CA LEU A 10 1.42 -6.05 3.96
C LEU A 10 -0.05 -6.49 4.04
N ALA A 11 -0.95 -5.60 4.44
CA ALA A 11 -2.39 -5.89 4.44
C ALA A 11 -2.90 -6.20 3.02
N LEU A 12 -2.46 -5.46 1.99
CA LEU A 12 -2.83 -5.74 0.62
C LEU A 12 -2.32 -7.10 0.13
N ALA A 13 -1.13 -7.51 0.54
CA ALA A 13 -0.57 -8.82 0.21
C ALA A 13 -1.37 -9.97 0.84
N GLU A 14 -1.97 -9.76 2.01
CA GLU A 14 -2.86 -10.73 2.66
C GLU A 14 -4.26 -10.75 2.02
N GLU A 15 -4.86 -9.57 1.78
CA GLU A 15 -6.23 -9.47 1.28
C GLU A 15 -6.34 -9.76 -0.22
N LEU A 16 -5.29 -9.48 -0.99
CA LEU A 16 -5.24 -9.48 -2.47
C LEU A 16 -6.31 -8.59 -3.14
N HIS A 17 -6.97 -7.72 -2.37
CA HIS A 17 -8.10 -6.89 -2.81
C HIS A 17 -8.02 -5.50 -2.19
N PHE A 18 -7.94 -4.47 -3.04
CA PHE A 18 -7.80 -3.07 -2.61
C PHE A 18 -8.97 -2.57 -1.75
N ALA A 19 -10.21 -2.94 -2.11
CA ALA A 19 -11.40 -2.53 -1.34
C ALA A 19 -11.40 -3.13 0.08
N ARG A 20 -11.13 -4.44 0.21
CA ARG A 20 -11.02 -5.10 1.51
C ARG A 20 -9.87 -4.55 2.35
N THR A 21 -8.74 -4.24 1.72
CA THR A 21 -7.60 -3.58 2.41
C THR A 21 -8.00 -2.22 2.96
N ALA A 22 -8.72 -1.43 2.17
CA ALA A 22 -9.20 -0.12 2.59
C ALA A 22 -10.18 -0.22 3.77
N GLU A 23 -11.13 -1.15 3.70
CA GLU A 23 -12.08 -1.43 4.80
C GLU A 23 -11.37 -1.86 6.07
N ARG A 24 -10.45 -2.84 5.99
CA ARG A 24 -9.68 -3.37 7.13
C ARG A 24 -8.89 -2.30 7.85
N LEU A 25 -8.26 -1.39 7.10
CA LEU A 25 -7.43 -0.32 7.65
C LEU A 25 -8.20 0.98 7.94
N ARG A 26 -9.52 1.01 7.69
CA ARG A 26 -10.36 2.22 7.79
C ARG A 26 -9.80 3.39 6.96
N LEU A 27 -9.39 3.08 5.73
CA LEU A 27 -8.86 4.01 4.75
C LEU A 27 -9.80 4.15 3.56
N THR A 28 -9.58 5.18 2.75
CA THR A 28 -10.21 5.26 1.43
C THR A 28 -9.43 4.41 0.42
N PRO A 29 -10.08 3.85 -0.63
CA PRO A 29 -9.38 3.15 -1.70
C PRO A 29 -8.28 3.99 -2.38
N ALA A 30 -8.47 5.31 -2.46
CA ALA A 30 -7.49 6.25 -2.98
C ALA A 30 -6.23 6.33 -2.11
N ALA A 31 -6.38 6.31 -0.78
CA ALA A 31 -5.25 6.29 0.15
C ALA A 31 -4.43 5.01 0.00
N VAL A 32 -5.09 3.84 -0.12
CA VAL A 32 -4.41 2.55 -0.39
C VAL A 32 -3.60 2.63 -1.68
N THR A 33 -4.21 3.12 -2.76
CA THR A 33 -3.53 3.28 -4.06
C THR A 33 -2.31 4.20 -3.96
N GLN A 34 -2.43 5.32 -3.23
CA GLN A 34 -1.33 6.26 -3.07
C GLN A 34 -0.16 5.66 -2.26
N SER A 35 -0.47 4.91 -1.20
CA SER A 35 0.54 4.21 -0.40
C SER A 35 1.28 3.16 -1.23
N ILE A 36 0.58 2.36 -2.03
CA ILE A 36 1.23 1.38 -2.92
C ILE A 36 2.15 2.07 -3.93
N LYS A 37 1.71 3.16 -4.57
CA LYS A 37 2.58 3.93 -5.49
C LYS A 37 3.84 4.51 -4.83
N LYS A 38 3.80 4.80 -3.52
CA LYS A 38 5.01 5.23 -2.79
C LYS A 38 5.96 4.05 -2.57
N VAL A 39 5.44 2.89 -2.20
CA VAL A 39 6.23 1.65 -2.03
C VAL A 39 6.87 1.24 -3.35
N GLU A 40 6.09 1.18 -4.44
CA GLU A 40 6.58 0.84 -5.79
C GLU A 40 7.72 1.77 -6.23
N ARG A 41 7.55 3.09 -6.09
CA ARG A 41 8.60 4.06 -6.43
C ARG A 41 9.86 3.85 -5.60
N HIS A 42 9.74 3.50 -4.31
CA HIS A 42 10.90 3.29 -3.47
C HIS A 42 11.65 2.01 -3.87
N LEU A 43 10.94 0.91 -4.09
CA LEU A 43 11.55 -0.38 -4.46
C LEU A 43 12.15 -0.35 -5.88
N LEU A 44 11.42 0.24 -6.83
CA LEU A 44 11.85 0.30 -8.23
C LEU A 44 12.91 1.38 -8.50
N SER A 45 13.01 2.41 -7.65
CA SER A 45 14.07 3.43 -7.77
C SER A 45 15.47 2.93 -7.37
N THR A 46 15.56 1.82 -6.64
CA THR A 46 16.84 1.29 -6.13
C THR A 46 17.50 0.28 -7.09
N THR A 47 16.92 0.06 -8.26
CA THR A 47 17.49 -0.88 -9.26
C THR A 47 18.21 -0.11 -10.37
N TYR A 48 19.55 -0.07 -10.30
CA TYR A 48 20.49 0.28 -11.38
C TYR A 48 21.62 -0.75 -11.41
#